data_AF-A0A922FNC9-F1
#
_entry.id   AF-A0A922FNC9-F1
#
_cell.length_a   1.000
_cell.length_b   1.000
_cell.length_c   1.000
_cell.angle_alpha   90.00
_cell.angle_beta   90.00
_cell.angle_gamma   90.00
#
_symmetry.space_group_name_H-M   'P 1'
#
loop_
_entity.id
_entity.type
_entity.pdbx_description
1 polymer ?
#
loop_
_entity_poly.entity_id
_entity_poly.type
_entity_poly.pdbx_seq_one_letter_code
_entity_poly.pdbx_strand_id
1 'polypeptide(L)'
;WTDNPRGQSSSRPLGDAVLDGIDFDIEEGTTQHWDELARYLSGYSKQGKKVYLTAAPQCPFPYAWMGGALKTGLFDYVWVQFYNNPPCQYSSDNIAKLVNAWNQWNSIPATKIFLGLPAAPNAAGSGFIPVADLTSKVLPAIKSSAKYGGVMLWSKYYDDRTGYSSSIKSSV
;
A
#
# COMPACT_ATOMS: atom_id res chain seq x y z
N TRP A 1 -1.83 -6.98 27.52
CA TRP A 1 -2.28 -6.30 26.30
C TRP A 1 -3.15 -7.27 25.51
N THR A 2 -4.48 -7.15 25.67
CA THR A 2 -5.48 -8.09 25.13
C THR A 2 -6.31 -7.52 23.98
N ASP A 3 -5.93 -6.35 23.45
CA ASP A 3 -6.64 -5.71 22.34
C ASP A 3 -6.21 -6.29 20.99
N ASN A 4 -6.63 -7.53 20.75
CA ASN A 4 -6.72 -8.13 19.42
C ASN A 4 -8.01 -7.59 18.74
N PRO A 5 -8.04 -7.34 17.41
CA PRO A 5 -9.28 -7.03 16.70
C PRO A 5 -10.43 -8.03 16.94
N ARG A 6 -10.15 -9.26 17.38
CA ARG A 6 -11.14 -10.25 17.87
C ARG A 6 -11.10 -10.55 19.37
N GLY A 7 -10.20 -9.92 20.11
CA GLY A 7 -10.17 -10.03 21.56
C GLY A 7 -11.44 -9.44 22.17
N GLN A 8 -11.93 -10.07 23.23
CA GLN A 8 -12.95 -9.45 24.08
C GLN A 8 -12.27 -8.35 24.90
N SER A 9 -12.77 -7.13 24.73
CA SER A 9 -12.33 -5.95 25.45
C SER A 9 -13.56 -5.11 25.75
N SER A 10 -13.69 -4.60 26.97
CA SER A 10 -14.82 -3.76 27.38
C SER A 10 -14.74 -2.34 26.81
N SER A 11 -13.67 -2.00 26.09
CA SER A 11 -13.37 -0.65 25.62
C SER A 11 -12.85 -0.64 24.18
N ARG A 12 -13.55 -1.34 23.27
CA ARG A 12 -13.19 -1.37 21.84
C ARG A 12 -13.41 0.01 21.19
N PRO A 13 -12.36 0.67 20.66
CA PRO A 13 -12.47 2.06 20.19
C PRO A 13 -13.43 2.26 19.00
N LEU A 14 -13.60 1.23 18.17
CA LEU A 14 -14.46 1.25 16.99
C LEU A 14 -15.73 0.40 17.18
N GLY A 15 -16.11 0.14 18.44
CA GLY A 15 -17.26 -0.68 18.80
C GLY A 15 -17.06 -2.18 18.53
N ASP A 16 -18.17 -2.89 18.35
CA ASP A 16 -18.20 -4.36 18.30
C ASP A 16 -17.79 -4.95 16.95
N ALA A 17 -17.57 -4.10 15.94
CA ALA A 17 -17.15 -4.55 14.62
C ALA A 17 -15.81 -5.28 14.67
N VAL A 18 -15.68 -6.34 13.88
CA VAL A 18 -14.45 -7.10 13.71
C VAL A 18 -13.81 -6.74 12.39
N LEU A 19 -12.68 -6.03 12.44
CA LEU A 19 -11.90 -5.67 11.26
C LEU A 19 -11.35 -6.91 10.54
N ASP A 20 -11.20 -6.82 9.23
CA ASP A 20 -10.67 -7.91 8.41
C ASP A 20 -9.16 -8.06 8.53
N GLY A 21 -8.45 -6.98 8.84
CA GLY A 21 -7.00 -6.96 8.86
C GLY A 21 -6.42 -5.72 9.53
N ILE A 22 -5.08 -5.63 9.46
CA ILE A 22 -4.28 -4.52 9.96
C ILE A 22 -3.37 -4.04 8.85
N ASP A 23 -3.38 -2.72 8.61
CA ASP A 23 -2.46 -2.07 7.68
C ASP A 23 -1.24 -1.50 8.40
N PHE A 24 -0.07 -1.72 7.80
CA PHE A 24 1.21 -1.25 8.29
C PHE A 24 1.63 -0.03 7.47
N ASP A 25 1.33 1.15 7.98
CA ASP A 25 1.78 2.43 7.45
C ASP A 25 2.82 3.04 8.39
N ILE A 26 4.03 2.46 8.39
CA ILE A 26 5.12 2.87 9.26
C ILE A 26 6.12 3.66 8.43
N GLU A 27 6.15 4.98 8.62
CA GLU A 27 6.97 5.92 7.85
C GLU A 27 8.14 6.54 8.65
N GLU A 28 8.18 6.32 9.96
CA GLU A 28 9.23 6.84 10.86
C GLU A 28 9.32 6.02 12.16
N GLY A 29 10.32 6.32 13.00
CA GLY A 29 10.48 5.74 14.33
C GLY A 29 11.47 4.58 14.38
N THR A 30 11.02 3.41 14.86
CA THR A 30 11.87 2.22 14.98
C THR A 30 11.82 1.35 13.73
N THR A 31 12.92 0.67 13.42
CA THR A 31 13.02 -0.34 12.34
C THR A 31 12.89 -1.77 12.85
N GLN A 32 12.69 -1.95 14.16
CA GLN A 32 12.73 -3.25 14.84
C GLN A 32 11.33 -3.81 15.11
N HIS A 33 11.22 -5.14 15.24
CA HIS A 33 10.04 -5.89 15.69
C HIS A 33 8.78 -5.85 14.80
N TRP A 34 8.78 -5.14 13.67
CA TRP A 34 7.64 -5.14 12.74
C TRP A 34 7.36 -6.53 12.14
N ASP A 35 8.40 -7.34 11.96
CA ASP A 35 8.28 -8.72 11.50
C ASP A 35 7.74 -9.65 12.58
N GLU A 36 8.12 -9.44 13.84
CA GLU A 36 7.52 -10.11 14.99
C GLU A 36 6.03 -9.79 15.10
N LEU A 37 5.66 -8.51 15.01
CA LEU A 37 4.25 -8.07 15.02
C LEU A 37 3.45 -8.75 13.90
N ALA A 38 4.00 -8.80 12.67
CA ALA A 38 3.36 -9.48 11.55
C ALA A 38 3.15 -10.98 11.84
N ARG A 39 4.15 -11.68 12.41
CA ARG A 39 4.03 -13.09 12.80
C ARG A 39 2.98 -13.30 13.89
N TYR A 40 2.94 -12.44 14.90
CA TYR A 40 1.95 -12.52 15.99
C TYR A 40 0.53 -12.31 15.47
N LEU A 41 0.30 -11.29 14.64
CA LEU A 41 -1.00 -11.02 14.04
C LEU A 41 -1.46 -12.16 13.11
N SER A 42 -0.56 -12.64 12.25
CA SER A 42 -0.82 -13.78 11.37
C SER A 42 -1.19 -15.03 12.17
N GLY A 43 -0.56 -15.25 13.33
CA GLY A 43 -0.86 -16.35 14.25
C GLY A 43 -2.32 -16.44 14.68
N TYR A 44 -3.03 -15.30 14.83
CA TYR A 44 -4.46 -15.29 15.16
C TYR A 44 -5.36 -15.89 14.07
N SER A 45 -4.88 -15.98 12.83
CA SER A 45 -5.62 -16.65 11.74
C SER A 45 -5.87 -18.13 12.04
N LYS A 46 -5.04 -18.76 12.88
CA LYS A 46 -5.22 -20.17 13.31
C LYS A 46 -6.46 -20.37 14.20
N GLN A 47 -7.08 -19.30 14.67
CA GLN A 47 -8.26 -19.35 15.56
C GLN A 47 -9.59 -19.22 14.79
N GLY A 48 -9.57 -19.30 13.45
CA GLY A 48 -10.79 -19.30 12.63
C GLY A 48 -10.67 -18.34 11.44
N LYS A 49 -11.32 -17.16 11.52
CA LYS A 49 -11.26 -16.15 10.45
C LYS A 49 -9.80 -15.69 10.20
N LYS A 50 -9.42 -15.47 8.95
CA LYS A 50 -8.10 -14.93 8.58
C LYS A 50 -7.94 -13.48 9.07
N VAL A 51 -6.74 -13.12 9.54
CA VAL A 51 -6.31 -11.72 9.70
C VAL A 51 -5.52 -11.34 8.46
N TYR A 52 -6.06 -10.41 7.66
CA TYR A 52 -5.33 -9.88 6.51
C TYR A 52 -4.24 -8.91 6.98
N LEU A 53 -3.07 -8.99 6.35
CA LEU A 53 -1.98 -8.06 6.62
C LEU A 53 -1.66 -7.26 5.35
N THR A 54 -1.69 -5.94 5.48
CA THR A 54 -1.34 -5.02 4.39
C THR A 54 -0.24 -4.06 4.81
N ALA A 55 0.44 -3.48 3.84
CA ALA A 55 1.50 -2.50 4.11
C ALA A 55 1.52 -1.36 3.07
N ALA A 56 1.89 -0.17 3.54
CA ALA A 56 2.03 1.05 2.76
C ALA A 56 3.49 1.58 2.70
N PRO A 57 4.49 0.79 2.26
CA PRO A 57 5.86 1.29 2.22
C PRO A 57 6.02 2.41 1.18
N GLN A 58 6.90 3.37 1.46
CA GLN A 58 7.33 4.32 0.43
C GLN A 58 8.08 3.63 -0.71
N CYS A 59 8.05 4.21 -1.91
CA CYS A 59 8.63 3.56 -3.10
C CYS A 59 10.16 3.30 -3.11
N PRO A 60 11.04 3.97 -2.33
CA PRO A 60 12.45 3.61 -2.29
C PRO A 60 12.66 2.16 -1.86
N PHE A 61 13.41 1.40 -2.66
CA PHE A 61 13.64 -0.03 -2.44
C PHE A 61 15.13 -0.32 -2.16
N PRO A 62 15.46 -1.15 -1.16
CA PRO A 62 14.57 -1.78 -0.19
C PRO A 62 14.03 -0.78 0.84
N TYR A 63 12.81 -1.03 1.34
CA TYR A 63 12.17 -0.13 2.31
C TYR A 63 12.82 -0.23 3.70
N ALA A 64 13.25 0.92 4.23
CA ALA A 64 14.10 1.00 5.41
C ALA A 64 13.39 0.65 6.73
N TRP A 65 12.11 1.01 6.87
CA TRP A 65 11.41 0.92 8.15
C TRP A 65 10.92 -0.48 8.50
N MET A 66 10.38 -1.21 7.53
CA MET A 66 9.81 -2.55 7.76
C MET A 66 10.26 -3.61 6.74
N GLY A 67 11.44 -3.44 6.14
CA GLY A 67 11.98 -4.40 5.16
C GLY A 67 12.07 -5.83 5.69
N GLY A 68 12.32 -6.02 6.99
CA GLY A 68 12.27 -7.33 7.66
C GLY A 68 10.87 -7.95 7.66
N ALA A 69 9.83 -7.14 7.91
CA ALA A 69 8.45 -7.60 7.92
C ALA A 69 8.00 -8.04 6.53
N LEU A 70 8.29 -7.24 5.49
CA LEU A 70 7.95 -7.57 4.11
C LEU A 70 8.59 -8.87 3.63
N LYS A 71 9.81 -9.20 4.11
CA LYS A 71 10.51 -10.46 3.78
C LYS A 71 9.87 -11.70 4.40
N THR A 72 8.98 -11.56 5.40
CA THR A 72 8.31 -12.70 6.04
C THR A 72 7.38 -13.46 5.10
N GLY A 73 6.91 -12.83 4.03
CA GLY A 73 5.93 -13.42 3.11
C GLY A 73 4.49 -13.40 3.65
N LEU A 74 4.22 -12.69 4.75
CA LEU A 74 2.92 -12.70 5.42
C LEU A 74 1.94 -11.63 4.93
N PHE A 75 2.40 -10.67 4.13
CA PHE A 75 1.57 -9.58 3.64
C PHE A 75 0.74 -10.01 2.41
N ASP A 76 -0.57 -9.84 2.51
CA ASP A 76 -1.52 -10.14 1.45
C ASP A 76 -1.46 -9.08 0.36
N TYR A 77 -1.54 -7.80 0.76
CA TYR A 77 -1.60 -6.66 -0.14
C TYR A 77 -0.55 -5.62 0.24
N VAL A 78 0.18 -5.10 -0.74
CA VAL A 78 1.16 -4.04 -0.51
C VAL A 78 0.87 -2.88 -1.46
N TRP A 79 0.45 -1.74 -0.92
CA TRP A 79 0.20 -0.51 -1.68
C TRP A 79 1.39 0.44 -1.54
N VAL A 80 2.38 0.26 -2.42
CA VAL A 80 3.61 1.04 -2.41
C VAL A 80 3.30 2.50 -2.76
N GLN A 81 3.75 3.44 -1.94
CA GLN A 81 3.51 4.87 -2.13
C GLN A 81 4.47 5.46 -3.17
N PHE A 82 4.00 5.67 -4.40
CA PHE A 82 4.78 6.24 -5.52
C PHE A 82 4.69 7.77 -5.59
N TYR A 83 4.81 8.43 -4.44
CA TYR A 83 4.75 9.88 -4.29
C TYR A 83 5.68 10.35 -3.15
N ASN A 84 5.89 11.66 -3.05
CA ASN A 84 6.86 12.31 -2.14
C ASN A 84 8.32 11.80 -2.25
N ASN A 85 8.64 11.05 -3.30
CA ASN A 85 9.92 10.35 -3.46
C ASN A 85 10.43 10.49 -4.90
N PRO A 86 11.18 11.58 -5.21
CA PRO A 86 11.71 11.86 -6.55
C PRO A 86 12.48 10.73 -7.26
N PRO A 87 13.17 9.80 -6.57
CA PRO A 87 13.86 8.70 -7.23
C PRO A 87 12.93 7.64 -7.86
N CYS A 88 11.68 7.53 -7.40
CA CYS A 88 10.78 6.44 -7.77
C CYS A 88 9.34 6.86 -8.06
N GLN A 89 8.97 8.13 -7.86
CA GLN A 89 7.66 8.64 -8.27
C GLN A 89 7.57 8.97 -9.77
N TYR A 90 6.37 9.30 -10.23
CA TYR A 90 6.13 9.79 -11.58
C TYR A 90 6.75 11.19 -11.83
N SER A 91 7.22 11.39 -13.07
CA SER A 91 7.58 12.69 -13.65
C SER A 91 6.99 12.77 -15.05
N SER A 92 6.54 13.97 -15.47
CA SER A 92 5.92 14.21 -16.77
C SER A 92 6.81 13.80 -17.95
N ASP A 93 8.12 13.94 -17.78
CA ASP A 93 9.09 13.73 -18.86
C ASP A 93 9.42 12.24 -19.05
N ASN A 94 9.34 11.44 -17.99
CA ASN A 94 9.77 10.04 -18.03
C ASN A 94 9.18 9.20 -16.88
N ILE A 95 8.44 8.14 -17.25
CA ILE A 95 7.87 7.17 -16.29
C ILE A 95 8.86 6.10 -15.83
N ALA A 96 10.07 6.04 -16.40
CA ALA A 96 11.03 4.95 -16.17
C ALA A 96 11.41 4.80 -14.69
N LYS A 97 11.52 5.90 -13.93
CA LYS A 97 11.81 5.84 -12.49
C LYS A 97 10.75 5.04 -11.73
N LEU A 98 9.48 5.33 -11.98
CA LEU A 98 8.34 4.62 -11.40
C LEU A 98 8.31 3.16 -11.85
N VAL A 99 8.45 2.89 -13.15
CA VAL A 99 8.41 1.53 -13.70
C VAL A 99 9.56 0.68 -13.16
N ASN A 100 10.77 1.24 -13.04
CA ASN A 100 11.91 0.54 -12.48
C ASN A 100 11.69 0.18 -11.00
N ALA A 101 11.18 1.12 -10.20
CA ALA A 101 10.83 0.85 -8.81
C ALA A 101 9.69 -0.17 -8.70
N TRP A 102 8.64 -0.08 -9.53
CA TRP A 102 7.59 -1.09 -9.61
C TRP A 102 8.14 -2.50 -9.86
N ASN A 103 9.07 -2.64 -10.79
CA ASN A 103 9.72 -3.92 -11.10
C ASN A 103 10.54 -4.47 -9.92
N GLN A 104 11.22 -3.60 -9.16
CA GLN A 104 11.90 -4.00 -7.92
C GLN A 104 10.89 -4.50 -6.88
N TRP A 105 9.79 -3.78 -6.68
CA TRP A 105 8.74 -4.16 -5.74
C TRP A 105 8.06 -5.48 -6.11
N ASN A 106 7.92 -5.82 -7.39
CA ASN A 106 7.39 -7.14 -7.82
C ASN A 106 8.21 -8.35 -7.31
N SER A 107 9.43 -8.14 -6.83
CA SER A 107 10.26 -9.21 -6.26
C SER A 107 9.87 -9.65 -4.84
N ILE A 108 9.09 -8.85 -4.10
CA ILE A 108 8.76 -9.18 -2.69
C ILE A 108 7.78 -10.35 -2.58
N PRO A 109 7.79 -11.13 -1.49
CA PRO A 109 6.85 -12.22 -1.27
C PRO A 109 5.48 -11.71 -0.79
N ALA A 110 4.75 -10.99 -1.65
CA ALA A 110 3.36 -10.57 -1.38
C ALA A 110 2.40 -11.14 -2.44
N THR A 111 1.12 -11.30 -2.09
CA THR A 111 0.11 -11.85 -3.02
C THR A 111 -0.21 -10.85 -4.14
N LYS A 112 -0.51 -9.60 -3.79
CA LYS A 112 -0.74 -8.52 -4.74
C LYS A 112 -0.04 -7.23 -4.34
N ILE A 113 0.38 -6.47 -5.33
CA ILE A 113 1.01 -5.16 -5.20
C ILE A 113 0.13 -4.13 -5.91
N PHE A 114 -0.08 -3.00 -5.26
CA PHE A 114 -0.92 -1.90 -5.71
C PHE A 114 -0.06 -0.65 -5.93
N LEU A 115 -0.42 0.14 -6.93
CA LEU A 115 0.20 1.43 -7.20
C LEU A 115 -0.44 2.48 -6.29
N GLY A 116 0.25 2.93 -5.24
CA GLY A 116 -0.22 3.98 -4.33
C GLY A 116 0.05 5.38 -4.88
N LEU A 117 -1.01 6.19 -5.03
CA LEU A 117 -0.97 7.50 -5.65
C LEU A 117 -1.73 8.56 -4.83
N PRO A 118 -1.35 9.84 -4.93
CA PRO A 118 -2.17 10.92 -4.41
C PRO A 118 -3.39 11.12 -5.33
N ALA A 119 -4.57 11.29 -4.76
CA ALA A 119 -5.83 11.51 -5.49
C ALA A 119 -5.99 12.93 -6.04
N ALA A 120 -5.09 13.85 -5.66
CA ALA A 120 -5.08 15.22 -6.14
C ALA A 120 -3.64 15.78 -6.14
N PRO A 121 -3.35 16.82 -6.96
CA PRO A 121 -2.03 17.47 -6.96
C PRO A 121 -1.58 17.98 -5.59
N ASN A 122 -2.52 18.43 -4.74
CA ASN A 122 -2.25 18.96 -3.41
C ASN A 122 -2.41 17.92 -2.29
N ALA A 123 -2.64 16.64 -2.60
CA ALA A 123 -2.73 15.58 -1.60
C ALA A 123 -1.34 15.10 -1.12
N ALA A 124 -0.28 15.43 -1.86
CA ALA A 124 1.11 15.10 -1.56
C ALA A 124 2.01 16.26 -2.02
N GLY A 125 3.24 16.31 -1.52
CA GLY A 125 4.24 17.30 -1.94
C GLY A 125 4.71 17.10 -3.39
N SER A 126 4.69 15.87 -3.89
CA SER A 126 5.02 15.55 -5.29
C SER A 126 4.53 14.17 -5.71
N GLY A 127 4.56 13.88 -7.02
CA GLY A 127 4.28 12.53 -7.55
C GLY A 127 2.85 12.29 -8.03
N PHE A 128 2.01 13.32 -8.08
CA PHE A 128 0.69 13.22 -8.71
C PHE A 128 0.79 12.88 -10.19
N ILE A 129 -0.06 11.94 -10.64
CA ILE A 129 -0.13 11.49 -12.03
C ILE A 129 -1.44 11.98 -12.64
N PRO A 130 -1.44 12.80 -13.69
CA PRO A 130 -2.65 13.13 -14.42
C PRO A 130 -3.35 11.87 -14.96
N VAL A 131 -4.69 11.85 -14.99
CA VAL A 131 -5.48 10.69 -15.43
C VAL A 131 -5.03 10.19 -16.81
N ALA A 132 -4.83 11.10 -17.77
CA ALA A 132 -4.40 10.75 -19.12
C ALA A 132 -3.06 10.01 -19.14
N ASP A 133 -2.11 10.40 -18.28
CA ASP A 133 -0.80 9.77 -18.20
C ASP A 133 -0.84 8.45 -17.43
N LEU A 134 -1.66 8.37 -16.38
CA LEU A 134 -1.88 7.13 -15.66
C LEU A 134 -2.46 6.06 -16.60
N THR A 135 -3.50 6.37 -17.37
CA THR A 135 -4.20 5.39 -18.21
C THR A 135 -3.46 5.07 -19.50
N SER A 136 -2.78 6.02 -20.13
CA SER A 136 -2.10 5.80 -21.42
C SER A 136 -0.64 5.36 -21.30
N LYS A 137 0.05 5.66 -20.19
CA LYS A 137 1.49 5.39 -20.02
C LYS A 137 1.78 4.41 -18.89
N VAL A 138 1.30 4.71 -17.68
CA VAL A 138 1.71 3.98 -16.46
C VAL A 138 1.00 2.63 -16.33
N LEU A 139 -0.33 2.59 -16.39
CA LEU A 139 -1.10 1.35 -16.25
C LEU A 139 -0.71 0.30 -17.32
N PRO A 140 -0.56 0.64 -18.61
CA PRO A 140 -0.08 -0.33 -19.61
C PRO A 140 1.29 -0.92 -19.31
N ALA A 141 2.18 -0.16 -18.66
CA ALA A 141 3.52 -0.63 -18.31
C ALA A 141 3.54 -1.58 -17.10
N ILE A 142 2.59 -1.46 -16.17
CA ILE A 142 2.61 -2.21 -14.91
C ILE A 142 1.60 -3.36 -14.83
N LYS A 143 0.48 -3.28 -15.57
CA LYS A 143 -0.63 -4.26 -15.51
C LYS A 143 -0.28 -5.65 -16.03
N SER A 144 0.82 -5.80 -16.79
CA SER A 144 1.31 -7.10 -17.24
C SER A 144 1.89 -7.96 -16.11
N SER A 145 2.20 -7.37 -14.95
CA SER A 145 2.65 -8.13 -13.78
C SER A 145 1.52 -8.99 -13.22
N ALA A 146 1.78 -10.29 -13.02
CA ALA A 146 0.85 -11.19 -12.33
C ALA A 146 0.52 -10.75 -10.89
N LYS A 147 1.40 -9.95 -10.27
CA LYS A 147 1.21 -9.38 -8.93
C LYS A 147 0.44 -8.06 -8.93
N TYR A 148 0.13 -7.46 -10.08
CA TYR A 148 -0.71 -6.27 -10.11
C TYR A 148 -2.07 -6.54 -9.44
N GLY A 149 -2.38 -5.74 -8.42
CA GLY A 149 -3.62 -5.80 -7.64
C GLY A 149 -4.56 -4.64 -7.90
N GLY A 150 -4.06 -3.49 -8.38
CA GLY A 150 -4.85 -2.28 -8.59
C GLY A 150 -4.11 -1.00 -8.21
N VAL A 151 -4.88 0.03 -7.86
CA VAL A 151 -4.41 1.35 -7.43
C VAL A 151 -4.91 1.64 -6.02
N MET A 152 -4.06 2.23 -5.18
CA MET A 152 -4.42 2.81 -3.88
C MET A 152 -4.40 4.33 -4.00
N LEU A 153 -5.36 5.02 -3.38
CA LEU A 153 -5.47 6.47 -3.45
C LEU A 153 -5.38 7.12 -2.07
N TRP A 154 -4.42 8.04 -1.92
CA TRP A 154 -4.35 8.98 -0.81
C TRP A 154 -4.98 10.32 -1.20
N SER A 155 -6.16 10.72 -0.72
CA SER A 155 -7.08 9.99 0.16
C SER A 155 -8.52 10.27 -0.27
N LYS A 156 -9.50 9.63 0.38
CA LYS A 156 -10.93 9.82 0.11
C LYS A 156 -11.35 11.29 0.02
N TYR A 157 -10.85 12.14 0.91
CA TYR A 157 -11.19 13.57 0.93
C TYR A 157 -10.79 14.28 -0.36
N TYR A 158 -9.60 13.97 -0.89
CA TYR A 158 -9.12 14.55 -2.14
C TYR A 158 -9.81 13.93 -3.34
N ASP A 159 -10.05 12.62 -3.30
CA ASP A 159 -10.74 11.89 -4.36
C ASP A 159 -12.18 12.41 -4.59
N ASP A 160 -12.92 12.72 -3.52
CA ASP A 160 -14.26 13.30 -3.65
C ASP A 160 -14.27 14.66 -4.36
N ARG A 161 -13.18 15.43 -4.21
CA ARG A 161 -13.06 16.78 -4.76
C ARG A 161 -12.61 16.78 -6.21
N THR A 162 -11.83 15.78 -6.61
CA THR A 162 -11.24 15.69 -7.95
C THR A 162 -11.91 14.66 -8.85
N GLY A 163 -12.66 13.71 -8.28
CA GLY A 163 -13.24 12.59 -9.00
C GLY A 163 -12.19 11.65 -9.61
N TYR A 164 -11.01 11.55 -9.00
CA TYR A 164 -9.87 10.83 -9.57
C TYR A 164 -10.19 9.35 -9.78
N SER A 165 -10.71 8.66 -8.77
CA SER A 165 -11.14 7.26 -8.84
C SER A 165 -12.21 7.04 -9.90
N SER A 166 -13.19 7.95 -9.99
CA SER A 166 -14.26 7.88 -10.99
C SER A 166 -13.72 7.94 -12.41
N SER A 167 -12.65 8.69 -12.63
CA SER A 167 -12.00 8.86 -13.93
C SER A 167 -11.10 7.69 -14.33
N ILE A 168 -10.60 6.90 -13.37
CA ILE A 168 -9.69 5.77 -13.63
C ILE A 168 -10.35 4.39 -13.48
N LYS A 169 -11.56 4.33 -12.90
CA LYS A 169 -12.24 3.08 -12.50
C LYS A 169 -12.33 2.03 -13.61
N SER A 170 -12.60 2.44 -14.85
CA SER A 170 -12.71 1.51 -15.99
C SER A 170 -11.36 1.00 -16.49
N SER A 171 -10.27 1.67 -16.12
CA SER A 171 -8.90 1.35 -16.55
C SER A 171 -8.13 0.49 -15.57
N VAL A 172 -8.53 0.48 -14.29
CA VAL A 172 -7.86 -0.24 -13.20
C VAL A 172 -8.15 -1.74 -13.27
#